data_AF-A0A7W6RPM0-F1
#
_entry.id   AF-A0A7W6RPM0-F1
#
_cell.length_a   1.000
_cell.length_b   1.000
_cell.length_c   1.000
_cell.angle_alpha   90.00
_cell.angle_beta   90.00
_cell.angle_gamma   90.00
#
_symmetry.space_group_name_H-M   'P 1'
#
loop_
_entity.id
_entity.type
_entity.pdbx_description
1 polymer ?
#
loop_
_entity_poly.entity_id
_entity_poly.type
_entity_poly.pdbx_seq_one_letter_code
_entity_poly.pdbx_strand_id
1 'polypeptide(L)'
;MKSIEGQWTGGGAVLTKLGGSKVDVSCKMQSDAQSSSFSMNGSCRAFAVVTRSFTANVKASGEAYSGIYVGISGKPSKLVGSRDGDMIKLDVTWANTIYGDRQAKMTIEKVGEDGLRIRTIDQDPASGKSIVTTQLDLRRR
;
A
#
# COMPACT_ATOMS: atom_id res chain seq x y z
N MET A 1 0.06 -7.35 15.40
CA MET A 1 -0.46 -7.44 14.00
C MET A 1 -1.96 -7.66 13.93
N LYS A 2 -2.58 -8.25 14.95
CA LYS A 2 -4.05 -8.47 14.99
C LYS A 2 -4.91 -7.23 14.72
N SER A 3 -4.43 -6.02 15.01
CA SER A 3 -5.18 -4.78 14.75
C SER A 3 -5.47 -4.52 13.26
N ILE A 4 -4.64 -5.02 12.33
CA ILE A 4 -4.83 -4.85 10.88
C ILE A 4 -5.57 -6.03 10.23
N GLU A 5 -5.79 -7.13 10.96
CA GLU A 5 -6.56 -8.28 10.49
C GLU A 5 -8.01 -7.89 10.23
N GLY A 6 -8.64 -8.48 9.21
CA GLY A 6 -10.06 -8.35 8.92
C GLY A 6 -10.39 -7.99 7.48
N GLN A 7 -11.68 -7.77 7.24
CA GLN A 7 -12.21 -7.25 5.99
C GLN A 7 -12.27 -5.74 6.02
N TRP A 8 -11.81 -5.11 4.95
CA TRP A 8 -11.69 -3.67 4.83
C TRP A 8 -12.35 -3.20 3.53
N THR A 9 -13.06 -2.08 3.58
CA THR A 9 -13.65 -1.43 2.42
C THR A 9 -13.49 0.08 2.51
N GLY A 10 -13.39 0.76 1.37
CA GLY A 10 -13.21 2.21 1.34
C GLY A 10 -12.67 2.64 0.01
N GLY A 11 -11.71 3.55 0.00
CA GLY A 11 -11.18 4.09 -1.24
C GLY A 11 -10.22 5.23 -1.03
N GLY A 12 -9.95 5.95 -2.10
CA GLY A 12 -9.13 7.16 -2.06
C GLY A 12 -8.54 7.46 -3.41
N ALA A 13 -7.49 8.26 -3.42
CA ALA A 13 -6.94 8.83 -4.65
C ALA A 13 -5.63 8.12 -5.03
N VAL A 14 -5.55 7.69 -6.29
CA VAL A 14 -4.34 7.10 -6.88
C VAL A 14 -3.87 7.93 -8.06
N LEU A 15 -2.57 8.14 -8.16
CA LEU A 15 -1.92 8.69 -9.33
C LEU A 15 -1.69 7.56 -10.33
N THR A 16 -1.87 7.84 -11.62
CA THR A 16 -1.63 6.86 -12.70
C THR A 16 -0.40 7.19 -13.55
N LYS A 17 0.04 8.45 -13.53
CA LYS A 17 1.24 8.97 -14.18
C LYS A 17 1.73 10.23 -13.46
N LEU A 18 3.04 10.48 -13.46
CA LEU A 18 3.58 11.76 -12.96
C LEU A 18 3.02 12.94 -13.76
N GLY A 19 2.71 14.04 -13.06
CA GLY A 19 2.09 15.23 -13.65
C GLY A 19 0.63 15.05 -14.09
N GLY A 20 0.04 13.87 -13.92
CA GLY A 20 -1.37 13.61 -14.22
C GLY A 20 -2.31 13.93 -13.05
N SER A 21 -3.61 13.84 -13.32
CA SER A 21 -4.64 13.93 -12.28
C SER A 21 -4.74 12.64 -11.48
N LYS A 22 -5.08 12.75 -10.19
CA LYS A 22 -5.45 11.60 -9.38
C LYS A 22 -6.81 11.05 -9.81
N VAL A 23 -6.95 9.74 -9.68
CA VAL A 23 -8.17 8.99 -9.95
C VAL A 23 -8.70 8.46 -8.63
N ASP A 24 -9.99 8.68 -8.37
CA ASP A 24 -10.64 8.11 -7.20
C ASP A 24 -10.98 6.64 -7.45
N VAL A 25 -10.67 5.82 -6.45
CA VAL A 25 -10.92 4.38 -6.48
C VAL A 25 -11.73 3.94 -5.27
N SER A 26 -12.57 2.94 -5.45
CA SER A 26 -13.20 2.20 -4.35
C SER A 26 -12.56 0.83 -4.23
N CYS A 27 -12.18 0.44 -3.02
CA CYS A 27 -11.42 -0.77 -2.76
C CYS A 27 -12.11 -1.68 -1.74
N LYS A 28 -11.89 -2.99 -1.90
CA LYS A 28 -12.13 -4.02 -0.90
C LYS A 28 -10.83 -4.77 -0.65
N MET A 29 -10.56 -5.15 0.60
CA MET A 29 -9.32 -5.83 0.97
C MET A 29 -9.55 -6.79 2.13
N GLN A 30 -9.05 -8.02 2.01
CA GLN A 30 -8.88 -8.95 3.13
C GLN A 30 -7.45 -8.79 3.66
N SER A 31 -7.29 -8.70 4.98
CA SER A 31 -5.99 -8.86 5.64
C SER A 31 -6.05 -9.98 6.64
N ASP A 32 -5.15 -10.96 6.49
CA ASP A 32 -5.00 -12.07 7.42
C ASP A 32 -3.73 -11.86 8.23
N ALA A 33 -3.81 -11.99 9.56
CA ALA A 33 -2.67 -11.74 10.43
C ALA A 33 -2.38 -12.91 11.37
N GLN A 34 -1.12 -13.34 11.37
CA GLN A 34 -0.57 -14.32 12.30
C GLN A 34 0.31 -13.61 13.36
N SER A 35 0.99 -14.38 14.20
CA SER A 35 1.88 -13.85 15.24
C SER A 35 3.04 -13.03 14.66
N SER A 36 3.67 -13.51 13.58
CA SER A 36 4.87 -12.93 12.96
C SER A 36 4.73 -12.65 11.46
N SER A 37 3.50 -12.63 10.93
CA SER A 37 3.26 -12.34 9.53
C SER A 37 1.87 -11.75 9.30
N PHE A 38 1.70 -11.08 8.17
CA PHE A 38 0.38 -10.76 7.64
C PHE A 38 0.39 -10.82 6.11
N SER A 39 -0.79 -11.09 5.56
CA SER A 39 -1.07 -10.95 4.13
C SER A 39 -2.17 -9.92 3.92
N MET A 40 -2.19 -9.33 2.73
CA MET A 40 -3.25 -8.47 2.25
C MET A 40 -3.58 -8.89 0.82
N ASN A 41 -4.87 -9.02 0.53
CA ASN A 41 -5.39 -9.26 -0.81
C ASN A 41 -6.50 -8.25 -1.06
N GLY A 42 -6.28 -7.33 -2.00
CA GLY A 42 -7.20 -6.25 -2.28
C GLY A 42 -7.50 -6.07 -3.75
N SER A 43 -8.61 -5.39 -4.01
CA SER A 43 -9.08 -5.04 -5.33
C SER A 43 -9.71 -3.65 -5.30
N CYS A 44 -9.26 -2.79 -6.22
CA CYS A 44 -9.72 -1.41 -6.36
C CYS A 44 -10.36 -1.20 -7.73
N ARG A 45 -11.50 -0.50 -7.76
CA ARG A 45 -12.29 -0.17 -8.95
C ARG A 45 -12.27 1.33 -9.22
N ALA A 46 -12.01 1.71 -10.46
CA ALA A 46 -12.09 3.06 -10.98
C ALA A 46 -13.14 3.15 -12.11
N PHE A 47 -13.76 4.32 -12.27
CA PHE A 47 -14.69 4.65 -13.38
C PHE A 47 -15.78 3.59 -13.64
N ALA A 48 -16.25 2.93 -12.58
CA ALA A 48 -17.20 1.82 -12.64
C ALA A 48 -16.81 0.63 -13.53
N VAL A 49 -15.63 0.53 -14.16
CA VAL A 49 -15.30 -0.60 -15.06
C VAL A 49 -13.89 -1.15 -14.88
N VAL A 50 -12.92 -0.33 -14.49
CA VAL A 50 -11.53 -0.76 -14.39
C VAL A 50 -11.29 -1.32 -12.99
N THR A 51 -11.03 -2.62 -12.89
CA THR A 51 -10.70 -3.28 -11.62
C THR A 51 -9.25 -3.74 -11.64
N ARG A 52 -8.50 -3.42 -10.59
CA ARG A 52 -7.10 -3.83 -10.41
C ARG A 52 -6.92 -4.43 -9.03
N SER A 53 -6.26 -5.58 -8.97
CA SER A 53 -5.91 -6.26 -7.73
C SER A 53 -4.50 -5.91 -7.26
N PHE A 54 -4.26 -6.13 -5.98
CA PHE A 54 -2.94 -6.10 -5.37
C PHE A 54 -2.84 -7.14 -4.26
N THR A 55 -1.62 -7.59 -3.98
CA THR A 55 -1.31 -8.43 -2.83
C THR A 55 -0.10 -7.91 -2.09
N ALA A 56 -0.05 -8.15 -0.79
CA ALA A 56 1.14 -7.97 0.03
C ALA A 56 1.31 -9.17 0.97
N ASN A 57 2.53 -9.66 1.10
CA ASN A 57 2.87 -10.70 2.07
C ASN A 57 4.09 -10.22 2.85
N VAL A 58 3.93 -10.06 4.16
CA VAL A 58 4.95 -9.43 5.01
C VAL A 58 5.17 -10.29 6.25
N LYS A 59 6.45 -10.54 6.55
CA LYS A 59 6.91 -11.19 7.78
C LYS A 59 7.52 -10.15 8.70
N ALA A 60 7.35 -10.35 10.00
CA ALA A 60 8.08 -9.58 11.01
C ALA A 60 9.06 -10.49 11.77
N SER A 61 10.18 -9.89 12.14
CA SER A 61 11.20 -10.46 13.01
C SER A 61 11.58 -9.41 14.04
N GLY A 62 10.98 -9.48 15.23
CA GLY A 62 11.02 -8.39 16.20
C GLY A 62 10.34 -7.14 15.63
N GLU A 63 11.06 -6.02 15.59
CA GLU A 63 10.57 -4.75 15.04
C GLU A 63 10.76 -4.63 13.52
N ALA A 64 11.55 -5.51 12.90
CA ALA A 64 11.84 -5.48 11.48
C ALA A 64 10.75 -6.18 10.67
N TYR A 65 10.39 -5.59 9.53
CA TYR A 65 9.41 -6.11 8.59
C TYR A 65 10.06 -6.29 7.22
N SER A 66 9.72 -7.39 6.54
CA SER A 66 10.14 -7.63 5.16
C SER A 66 9.09 -8.42 4.40
N GLY A 67 9.01 -8.20 3.10
CA GLY A 67 7.93 -8.81 2.33
C GLY A 67 7.97 -8.52 0.84
N ILE A 68 6.88 -8.89 0.19
CA ILE A 68 6.67 -8.70 -1.23
C ILE A 68 5.31 -8.05 -1.43
N TYR A 69 5.28 -7.03 -2.28
CA TYR A 69 4.08 -6.40 -2.80
C TYR A 69 3.94 -6.69 -4.30
N VAL A 70 2.76 -7.09 -4.74
CA VAL A 70 2.42 -7.21 -6.16
C VAL A 70 1.25 -6.29 -6.44
N GLY A 71 1.49 -5.27 -7.26
CA GLY A 71 0.47 -4.33 -7.69
C GLY A 71 0.07 -4.53 -9.16
N ILE A 72 -0.35 -3.44 -9.79
CA ILE A 72 -0.86 -3.40 -11.18
C ILE A 72 0.15 -3.94 -12.20
N SER A 73 1.46 -3.76 -11.95
CA SER A 73 2.51 -4.28 -12.83
C SER A 73 2.59 -5.80 -12.87
N GLY A 74 1.96 -6.50 -11.92
CA GLY A 74 2.02 -7.95 -11.77
C GLY A 74 3.36 -8.50 -11.32
N LYS A 75 4.39 -7.65 -11.15
CA LYS A 75 5.74 -8.08 -10.76
C LYS A 75 6.00 -7.86 -9.26
N PRO A 76 6.68 -8.81 -8.58
CA PRO A 76 6.95 -8.74 -7.15
C PRO A 76 7.97 -7.64 -6.81
N SER A 77 7.52 -6.68 -6.00
CA SER A 77 8.32 -5.58 -5.49
C SER A 77 8.70 -5.83 -4.03
N LYS A 78 9.93 -5.52 -3.64
CA LYS A 78 10.46 -5.80 -2.31
C LYS A 78 9.95 -4.77 -1.30
N LEU A 79 9.60 -5.23 -0.11
CA LEU A 79 9.27 -4.41 1.06
C LEU A 79 10.30 -4.67 2.17
N VAL A 80 10.82 -3.60 2.77
CA VAL A 80 11.66 -3.67 3.98
C VAL A 80 11.32 -2.49 4.87
N GLY A 81 11.25 -2.68 6.19
CA GLY A 81 11.12 -1.56 7.10
C GLY A 81 10.85 -1.98 8.52
N SER A 82 10.09 -1.16 9.25
CA SER A 82 9.85 -1.35 10.68
C SER A 82 8.47 -0.84 11.09
N ARG A 83 8.06 -1.21 12.31
CA ARG A 83 6.87 -0.66 12.95
C ARG A 83 7.25 0.52 13.85
N ASP A 84 6.40 1.53 13.83
CA ASP A 84 6.44 2.71 14.68
C ASP A 84 5.02 2.97 15.20
N GLY A 85 4.76 2.54 16.42
CA GLY A 85 3.42 2.53 17.01
C GLY A 85 2.39 1.77 16.17
N ASP A 86 1.38 2.50 15.69
CA ASP A 86 0.28 1.99 14.87
C ASP A 86 0.60 1.96 13.36
N MET A 87 1.77 2.44 12.97
CA MET A 87 2.21 2.53 11.58
C MET A 87 3.29 1.49 11.29
N ILE A 88 3.17 0.80 10.17
CA ILE A 88 4.26 0.02 9.56
C ILE A 88 4.80 0.88 8.42
N LYS A 89 6.08 1.25 8.50
CA LYS A 89 6.80 2.03 7.49
C LYS A 89 7.64 1.06 6.67
N LEU A 90 7.47 1.09 5.35
CA LEU A 90 8.11 0.16 4.42
C LEU A 90 8.78 0.96 3.30
N ASP A 91 10.06 0.75 3.11
CA ASP A 91 10.74 1.10 1.87
C ASP A 91 10.38 0.05 0.81
N VAL A 92 9.99 0.56 -0.35
CA VAL A 92 9.59 -0.24 -1.50
C VAL A 92 10.68 -0.20 -2.54
N THR A 93 11.10 -1.38 -3.03
CA THR A 93 11.90 -1.50 -4.25
C THR A 93 11.04 -2.08 -5.35
N TRP A 94 10.60 -1.22 -6.28
CA TRP A 94 9.76 -1.62 -7.41
C TRP A 94 10.47 -2.61 -8.33
N ALA A 95 9.74 -3.58 -8.86
CA ALA A 95 10.27 -4.54 -9.82
C ALA A 95 10.62 -3.91 -11.19
N ASN A 96 9.91 -2.86 -11.57
CA ASN A 96 10.16 -2.05 -12.76
C ASN A 96 10.39 -0.60 -12.33
N THR A 97 10.90 0.24 -13.24
CA THR A 97 10.89 1.68 -13.04
C THR A 97 9.45 2.19 -13.01
N ILE A 98 9.05 2.83 -11.91
CA ILE A 98 7.75 3.44 -11.69
C ILE A 98 8.02 4.92 -11.39
N TYR A 99 7.34 5.83 -12.08
CA TYR A 99 7.54 7.27 -11.91
C TYR A 99 8.99 7.77 -12.08
N GLY A 100 9.81 7.03 -12.85
CA GLY A 100 11.17 7.41 -13.20
C GLY A 100 12.27 6.86 -12.28
N ASP A 101 11.93 6.19 -11.18
CA ASP A 101 12.88 5.42 -10.37
C ASP A 101 12.30 4.07 -9.92
N ARG A 102 12.93 3.41 -8.95
CA ARG A 102 12.46 2.14 -8.36
C ARG A 102 12.19 2.22 -6.86
N GLN A 103 12.13 3.42 -6.30
CA GLN A 103 12.11 3.63 -4.85
C GLN A 103 10.84 4.35 -4.43
N ALA A 104 10.18 3.83 -3.40
CA ALA A 104 9.05 4.50 -2.77
C ALA A 104 9.02 4.21 -1.28
N LYS A 105 8.18 4.97 -0.57
CA LYS A 105 7.83 4.71 0.82
C LYS A 105 6.36 4.35 0.90
N MET A 106 6.06 3.22 1.55
CA MET A 106 4.72 2.77 1.82
C MET A 106 4.48 2.79 3.34
N THR A 107 3.31 3.28 3.76
CA THR A 107 2.86 3.20 5.15
C THR A 107 1.55 2.46 5.23
N ILE A 108 1.45 1.55 6.19
CA ILE A 108 0.21 0.88 6.59
C ILE A 108 -0.08 1.29 8.02
N GLU A 109 -1.12 2.07 8.23
CA GLU A 109 -1.41 2.73 9.50
C GLU A 109 -2.80 2.32 10.01
N LYS A 110 -2.85 1.90 11.27
CA LYS A 110 -4.12 1.73 11.98
C LYS A 110 -4.64 3.11 12.40
N VAL A 111 -5.85 3.46 12.00
CA VAL A 111 -6.48 4.75 12.32
C VAL A 111 -7.71 4.52 13.20
N GLY A 112 -7.62 4.85 14.50
CA GLY A 112 -8.66 4.52 15.48
C GLY A 112 -8.94 3.01 15.56
N GLU A 113 -10.12 2.61 16.00
CA GLU A 113 -10.48 1.19 16.17
C GLU A 113 -10.79 0.47 14.84
N ASP A 114 -11.38 1.19 13.87
CA ASP A 114 -11.89 0.60 12.62
C ASP A 114 -11.40 1.27 11.34
N GLY A 115 -10.38 2.12 11.40
CA GLY A 115 -9.72 2.67 10.21
C GLY A 115 -8.41 1.98 9.88
N LEU A 116 -8.11 1.86 8.60
CA LEU A 116 -6.82 1.46 8.06
C LEU A 116 -6.46 2.41 6.91
N ARG A 117 -5.28 3.02 6.97
CA ARG A 117 -4.76 3.90 5.93
C ARG A 117 -3.54 3.26 5.27
N ILE A 118 -3.56 3.18 3.95
CA ILE A 118 -2.40 2.78 3.14
C ILE A 118 -1.97 3.97 2.31
N ARG A 119 -0.70 4.38 2.42
CA ARG A 119 -0.16 5.49 1.64
C ARG A 119 1.13 5.09 0.96
N THR A 120 1.28 5.45 -0.31
CA THR A 120 2.53 5.30 -1.07
C THR A 120 3.01 6.68 -1.49
N ILE A 121 4.31 6.91 -1.29
CA ILE A 121 5.00 8.16 -1.60
C ILE A 121 6.18 7.81 -2.49
N ASP A 122 6.16 8.31 -3.72
CA ASP A 122 7.28 8.18 -4.67
C ASP A 122 8.00 9.54 -4.76
N GLN A 123 9.21 9.55 -5.30
CA GLN A 123 9.93 10.78 -5.61
C GLN A 123 9.81 11.06 -7.11
N ASP A 124 9.53 12.31 -7.48
CA ASP A 124 9.66 12.74 -8.86
C ASP A 124 11.15 13.04 -9.14
N PRO A 125 11.84 12.27 -10.00
CA PRO A 125 13.26 12.47 -10.26
C PRO A 125 13.54 13.77 -11.02
N ALA A 126 12.56 14.35 -11.71
CA ALA A 126 12.76 15.62 -12.42
C ALA A 126 12.79 16.82 -11.46
N SER A 127 11.97 16.79 -10.39
CA SER A 127 11.86 17.90 -9.44
C SER A 127 12.45 17.62 -8.05
N GLY A 128 12.79 16.36 -7.76
CA GLY A 128 13.22 15.89 -6.44
C GLY A 128 12.10 15.84 -5.39
N LYS A 129 10.87 16.21 -5.73
CA LYS A 129 9.75 16.33 -4.77
C LYS A 129 9.15 14.97 -4.44
N SER A 130 8.81 14.76 -3.17
CA SER A 130 7.99 13.63 -2.75
C SER A 130 6.53 13.85 -3.14
N ILE A 131 5.91 12.82 -3.73
CA ILE A 131 4.53 12.86 -4.22
C ILE A 131 3.77 11.69 -3.61
N VAL A 132 2.63 11.99 -2.98
CA VAL A 132 1.69 10.94 -2.55
C VAL A 132 0.98 10.41 -3.80
N THR A 133 1.42 9.23 -4.25
CA THR A 133 0.92 8.56 -5.44
C THR A 133 -0.26 7.65 -5.14
N THR A 134 -0.43 7.24 -3.89
CA THR A 134 -1.61 6.48 -3.45
C THR A 134 -1.92 6.86 -2.02
N GLN A 135 -3.19 7.14 -1.74
CA GLN A 135 -3.72 7.09 -0.39
C GLN A 135 -5.07 6.38 -0.43
N LEU A 136 -5.17 5.29 0.32
CA LEU A 136 -6.40 4.55 0.53
C LEU A 136 -6.78 4.66 1.99
N ASP A 137 -7.98 5.17 2.24
CA ASP A 137 -8.61 5.24 3.55
C ASP A 137 -9.72 4.18 3.60
N LEU A 138 -9.49 3.15 4.40
CA LEU A 138 -10.35 1.98 4.51
C LEU A 138 -10.99 1.92 5.90
N ARG A 139 -12.19 1.37 5.94
CA ARG A 139 -12.95 1.06 7.14
C ARG A 139 -13.17 -0.44 7.25
N ARG A 140 -13.15 -0.94 8.49
CA ARG A 140 -13.50 -2.32 8.78
C ARG A 140 -14.94 -2.60 8.33
N ARG A 141 -15.16 -3.78 7.77
CA ARG A 141 -16.46 -4.30 7.38
C ARG A 141 -17.00 -5.27 8.42
#